data_AF-A0AAV5HUZ4-F1
#
_entry.id   AF-A0AAV5HUZ4-F1
#
_cell.length_a   1.000
_cell.length_b   1.000
_cell.length_c   1.000
_cell.angle_alpha   90.00
_cell.angle_beta   90.00
_cell.angle_gamma   90.00
#
_symmetry.space_group_name_H-M   'P 1'
#
loop_
_entity.id
_entity.type
_entity.pdbx_description
1 polymer ?
#
loop_
_entity_poly.entity_id
_entity_poly.type
_entity_poly.pdbx_seq_one_letter_code
_entity_poly.pdbx_strand_id
1 'polypeptide(L)'
;MEEVILEQIDAADWVYRGEGAANLVLAYTGSHPAFIGKVIRIQKAPRNGKRRVNGNGQFTAHEQLVWGEITELMSSSSTRENLEQLYVKHVICPFLGPKHVDAGMRVRVTKEFLESVEKNVICKRPAWRVDAAQVDTYCDSVLLISDHSLFPNGTLKSGACISVEIKPKCGFLPSSRFIAEGNAIKRCVTRFEMHQALKLHQKEISELSRYNPLDLFSNSRDRICKAIKALYATPQNNFRVFLNGSLIFGGLSGSAGSTSFVTSEAFEDALKAVIQADNGLRAMSFIQLVADAVYTSGVLNHLLEVQKLDTLDIEGAIHAYYNIISQPCMVCRELNENKVSDCFTSLHSIPLDESLKIVKDFLIAATAKDCSLILCFRPREGEDAGSLYNNIHFESTKQSFDYKACFIDLDLKPLNKMEYYYELDKRIVCFYTQMMKMEDGADKAFRRNNYGSILR
;
A
#
# COMPACT_ATOMS: atom_id res chain seq x y z
N MET A 1 -20.64 -5.48 26.88
CA MET A 1 -21.06 -5.86 25.51
C MET A 1 -20.89 -7.36 25.43
N GLU A 2 -21.96 -8.09 25.11
CA GLU A 2 -21.87 -9.53 24.83
C GLU A 2 -20.79 -9.75 23.76
N GLU A 3 -19.99 -10.79 23.94
CA GLU A 3 -18.93 -11.15 22.99
C GLU A 3 -19.61 -11.66 21.72
N VAL A 4 -19.64 -10.83 20.67
CA VAL A 4 -20.26 -11.20 19.39
C VAL A 4 -19.35 -12.22 18.68
N ILE A 5 -19.89 -13.40 18.42
CA ILE A 5 -19.25 -14.47 17.65
C ILE A 5 -19.99 -14.57 16.32
N LEU A 6 -19.28 -14.47 15.19
CA LEU A 6 -19.88 -14.70 13.87
C LEU A 6 -19.95 -16.21 13.61
N GLU A 7 -21.17 -16.69 13.38
CA GLU A 7 -21.50 -18.08 13.12
C GLU A 7 -21.78 -18.32 11.63
N GLN A 8 -21.98 -19.58 11.25
CA GLN A 8 -22.18 -19.98 9.86
C GLN A 8 -23.25 -19.17 9.12
N ILE A 9 -24.36 -18.86 9.80
CA ILE A 9 -25.49 -18.13 9.22
C ILE A 9 -25.13 -16.69 8.84
N ASP A 10 -24.21 -16.07 9.59
CA ASP A 10 -23.80 -14.69 9.37
C ASP A 10 -22.98 -14.53 8.08
N ALA A 11 -22.40 -15.61 7.54
CA ALA A 11 -21.61 -15.57 6.32
C ALA A 11 -22.40 -15.08 5.09
N ALA A 12 -23.74 -15.12 5.12
CA ALA A 12 -24.60 -14.59 4.07
C ALA A 12 -24.64 -13.05 4.03
N ASP A 13 -24.34 -12.40 5.16
CA ASP A 13 -24.36 -10.94 5.28
C ASP A 13 -23.05 -10.26 4.84
N TRP A 14 -22.05 -11.04 4.40
CA TRP A 14 -20.74 -10.53 4.03
C TRP A 14 -20.45 -10.77 2.54
N VAL A 15 -20.22 -9.70 1.78
CA VAL A 15 -19.98 -9.76 0.34
C VAL A 15 -18.55 -9.43 -0.02
N TYR A 16 -18.02 -10.08 -1.06
CA TYR A 16 -16.66 -9.84 -1.55
C TYR A 16 -16.43 -8.37 -1.91
N ARG A 17 -15.42 -7.75 -1.31
CA ARG A 17 -14.99 -6.38 -1.65
C ARG A 17 -13.65 -6.36 -2.40
N GLY A 18 -12.72 -7.22 -2.01
CA GLY A 18 -11.41 -7.32 -2.65
C GLY A 18 -10.45 -8.20 -1.86
N GLU A 19 -9.23 -8.36 -2.36
CA GLU A 19 -8.18 -9.09 -1.65
C GLU A 19 -6.77 -8.62 -2.02
N GLY A 20 -5.89 -8.67 -1.01
CA GLY A 20 -4.45 -8.55 -1.18
C GLY A 20 -3.78 -9.92 -1.34
N ALA A 21 -2.47 -9.97 -1.15
CA ALA A 21 -1.77 -11.26 -1.07
C ALA A 21 -2.10 -12.02 0.22
N ALA A 22 -2.15 -11.30 1.35
CA ALA A 22 -2.31 -11.88 2.68
C ALA A 22 -3.76 -11.94 3.18
N ASN A 23 -4.65 -11.06 2.70
CA ASN A 23 -5.97 -10.89 3.28
C ASN A 23 -7.09 -10.82 2.24
N LEU A 24 -8.25 -11.33 2.63
CA LEU A 24 -9.55 -11.16 1.99
C LEU A 24 -10.33 -10.07 2.73
N VAL A 25 -11.04 -9.20 2.01
CA VAL A 25 -11.87 -8.14 2.60
C VAL A 25 -13.31 -8.30 2.14
N LEU A 26 -14.24 -8.37 3.09
CA LEU A 26 -15.68 -8.49 2.84
C LEU A 26 -16.43 -7.32 3.46
N ALA A 27 -17.41 -6.77 2.75
CA ALA A 27 -18.27 -5.71 3.24
C ALA A 27 -19.56 -6.25 3.83
N TYR A 28 -20.03 -5.63 4.92
CA TYR A 28 -21.31 -6.00 5.53
C TYR A 28 -22.48 -5.48 4.71
N THR A 29 -23.47 -6.33 4.45
CA THR A 29 -24.72 -6.01 3.74
C THR A 29 -25.97 -6.39 4.53
N GLY A 30 -25.82 -6.95 5.72
CA GLY A 30 -26.95 -7.24 6.60
C GLY A 30 -27.51 -6.00 7.31
N SER A 31 -28.36 -6.22 8.30
CA SER A 31 -29.08 -5.16 9.03
C SER A 31 -28.60 -4.95 10.47
N HIS A 32 -27.63 -5.74 10.94
CA HIS A 32 -27.16 -5.67 12.32
C HIS A 32 -26.43 -4.33 12.60
N PRO A 33 -26.91 -3.48 13.52
CA PRO A 33 -26.39 -2.12 13.69
C PRO A 33 -24.89 -2.02 13.98
N ALA A 34 -24.32 -3.02 14.67
CA ALA A 34 -22.89 -3.04 15.00
C ALA A 34 -21.97 -3.22 13.77
N PHE A 35 -22.48 -3.73 12.66
CA PHE A 35 -21.69 -4.06 11.46
C PHE A 35 -22.01 -3.16 10.26
N ILE A 36 -23.06 -2.33 10.32
CA ILE A 36 -23.38 -1.38 9.25
C ILE A 36 -22.18 -0.45 8.99
N GLY A 37 -21.77 -0.36 7.72
CA GLY A 37 -20.61 0.43 7.31
C GLY A 37 -19.27 -0.13 7.77
N LYS A 38 -19.20 -1.45 8.05
CA LYS A 38 -17.97 -2.17 8.38
C LYS A 38 -17.57 -3.14 7.28
N VAL A 39 -16.28 -3.48 7.29
CA VAL A 39 -15.70 -4.59 6.55
C VAL A 39 -15.03 -5.55 7.53
N ILE A 40 -14.98 -6.83 7.18
CA ILE A 40 -14.10 -7.80 7.83
C ILE A 40 -12.90 -8.08 6.96
N ARG A 41 -11.72 -8.12 7.59
CA ARG A 41 -10.45 -8.51 7.01
C ARG A 41 -10.07 -9.89 7.57
N ILE A 42 -9.97 -10.86 6.67
CA ILE A 42 -9.75 -12.27 6.96
C ILE A 42 -8.40 -12.70 6.39
N GLN A 43 -7.56 -13.36 7.18
CA GLN A 43 -6.26 -13.84 6.72
C GLN A 43 -6.41 -15.02 5.74
N LYS A 44 -5.44 -15.12 4.84
CA LYS A 44 -5.34 -16.20 3.86
C LYS A 44 -4.14 -17.09 4.14
N ALA A 45 -4.31 -18.38 3.91
CA ALA A 45 -3.27 -19.38 3.94
C ALA A 45 -2.89 -19.82 2.51
N PRO A 46 -1.58 -19.95 2.18
CA PRO A 46 -1.14 -20.52 0.90
C PRO A 46 -1.64 -21.96 0.72
N ARG A 47 -2.13 -22.34 -0.46
CA ARG A 47 -2.61 -23.71 -0.74
C ARG A 47 -1.48 -24.75 -0.75
N ASN A 48 -0.34 -24.41 -1.34
CA ASN A 48 0.77 -25.34 -1.61
C ASN A 48 1.99 -25.17 -0.68
N GLY A 49 1.85 -24.38 0.40
CA GLY A 49 2.92 -24.18 1.37
C GLY A 49 2.87 -25.24 2.47
N LYS A 50 4.04 -25.71 2.94
CA LYS A 50 4.11 -26.29 4.29
C LYS A 50 3.48 -25.27 5.22
N ARG A 51 2.41 -25.65 5.94
CA ARG A 51 1.87 -24.88 7.07
C ARG A 51 3.06 -24.31 7.84
N ARG A 52 3.03 -23.02 8.19
CA ARG A 52 4.06 -22.47 9.08
C ARG A 52 4.11 -23.37 10.30
N VAL A 53 5.20 -24.13 10.44
CA VAL A 53 5.39 -25.11 11.51
C VAL A 53 5.40 -24.42 12.89
N ASN A 54 5.51 -23.09 12.90
CA ASN A 54 5.23 -22.23 14.06
C ASN A 54 3.75 -21.82 14.10
N GLY A 55 2.86 -22.80 14.31
CA GLY A 55 1.40 -22.66 14.30
C GLY A 55 0.78 -21.82 15.44
N ASN A 56 1.54 -20.95 16.10
CA ASN A 56 1.04 -20.14 17.22
C ASN A 56 0.87 -18.65 16.90
N GLY A 57 1.11 -18.19 15.67
CA GLY A 57 0.98 -16.76 15.34
C GLY A 57 1.93 -15.84 16.12
N GLN A 58 2.88 -16.40 16.88
CA GLN A 58 3.84 -15.69 17.72
C GLN A 58 5.06 -15.21 16.94
N PHE A 59 5.71 -14.17 17.45
CA PHE A 59 7.00 -13.71 16.96
C PHE A 59 8.07 -14.80 17.05
N THR A 60 8.93 -14.86 16.04
CA THR A 60 10.21 -15.58 16.13
C THR A 60 11.10 -14.97 17.23
N ALA A 61 12.09 -15.73 17.72
CA ALA A 61 13.03 -15.22 18.73
C ALA A 61 13.70 -13.90 18.30
N HIS A 62 14.07 -13.76 17.03
CA HIS A 62 14.65 -12.51 16.53
C HIS A 62 13.62 -11.38 16.40
N GLU A 63 12.37 -11.67 16.05
CA GLU A 63 11.32 -10.65 16.05
C GLU A 63 10.98 -10.18 17.47
N GLN A 64 11.09 -11.05 18.48
CA GLN A 64 10.97 -10.66 19.89
C GLN A 64 12.08 -9.69 20.30
N LEU A 65 13.30 -9.82 19.75
CA LEU A 65 14.37 -8.84 19.97
C LEU A 65 14.03 -7.48 19.32
N VAL A 66 13.53 -7.50 18.08
CA VAL A 66 13.22 -6.26 17.33
C VAL A 66 12.06 -5.48 17.95
N TRP A 67 11.03 -6.19 18.42
CA TRP A 67 9.79 -5.59 18.94
C TRP A 67 9.69 -5.61 20.47
N GLY A 68 10.71 -6.11 21.16
CA GLY A 68 10.68 -6.42 22.60
C GLY A 68 10.45 -5.22 23.52
N GLU A 69 10.82 -4.02 23.07
CA GLU A 69 10.57 -2.77 23.82
C GLU A 69 9.07 -2.43 23.92
N ILE A 70 8.24 -2.99 23.05
CA ILE A 70 6.81 -2.72 22.98
C ILE A 70 6.07 -3.83 23.72
N THR A 71 5.92 -3.64 25.03
CA THR A 71 5.36 -4.64 25.97
C THR A 71 4.03 -5.22 25.48
N GLU A 72 3.15 -4.39 24.91
CA GLU A 72 1.84 -4.82 24.43
C GLU A 72 1.95 -5.88 23.33
N LEU A 73 2.94 -5.76 22.45
CA LEU A 73 3.21 -6.73 21.37
C LEU A 73 3.76 -8.06 21.89
N MET A 74 4.40 -8.08 23.06
CA MET A 74 5.03 -9.27 23.65
C MET A 74 4.06 -10.12 24.48
N SER A 75 2.78 -9.75 24.54
CA SER A 75 1.76 -10.48 25.28
C SER A 75 1.64 -11.93 24.78
N SER A 76 1.83 -12.89 25.71
CA SER A 76 2.06 -14.33 25.44
C SER A 76 0.89 -15.10 24.80
N SER A 77 -0.29 -14.48 24.66
CA SER A 77 -1.53 -15.07 24.13
C SER A 77 -1.95 -14.51 22.76
N SER A 78 -1.05 -13.88 22.01
CA SER A 78 -1.40 -13.17 20.77
C SER A 78 -1.44 -14.09 19.54
N THR A 79 -2.61 -14.21 18.91
CA THR A 79 -2.73 -14.71 17.52
C THR A 79 -2.08 -13.73 16.54
N ARG A 80 -1.89 -14.14 15.28
CA ARG A 80 -1.29 -13.25 14.26
C ARG A 80 -2.16 -12.01 14.04
N GLU A 81 -3.48 -12.15 14.08
CA GLU A 81 -4.46 -11.07 13.99
C GLU A 81 -4.30 -10.08 15.16
N ASN A 82 -4.10 -10.58 16.38
CA ASN A 82 -3.80 -9.73 17.54
C ASN A 82 -2.51 -8.95 17.33
N LEU A 83 -1.46 -9.59 16.84
CA LEU A 83 -0.20 -8.90 16.57
C LEU A 83 -0.37 -7.81 15.50
N GLU A 84 -1.14 -8.05 14.44
CA GLU A 84 -1.41 -7.04 13.42
C GLU A 84 -2.20 -5.86 13.98
N GLN A 85 -3.25 -6.11 14.76
CA GLN A 85 -4.04 -5.06 15.42
C GLN A 85 -3.16 -4.22 16.38
N LEU A 86 -2.40 -4.89 17.24
CA LEU A 86 -1.54 -4.24 18.22
C LEU A 86 -0.39 -3.49 17.54
N TYR A 87 0.16 -4.00 16.44
CA TYR A 87 1.16 -3.29 15.65
C TYR A 87 0.60 -1.99 15.08
N VAL A 88 -0.59 -2.04 14.47
CA VAL A 88 -1.22 -0.83 13.95
C VAL A 88 -1.51 0.16 15.08
N LYS A 89 -2.02 -0.32 16.22
CA LYS A 89 -2.40 0.51 17.37
C LYS A 89 -1.20 1.14 18.10
N HIS A 90 -0.16 0.36 18.39
CA HIS A 90 0.95 0.77 19.27
C HIS A 90 2.21 1.20 18.51
N VAL A 91 2.35 0.83 17.23
CA VAL A 91 3.50 1.22 16.40
C VAL A 91 3.12 2.26 15.36
N ILE A 92 2.13 1.96 14.50
CA ILE A 92 1.83 2.81 13.34
C ILE A 92 1.00 4.04 13.71
N CYS A 93 -0.03 3.87 14.56
CA CYS A 93 -0.93 4.96 14.94
C CYS A 93 -0.20 6.16 15.58
N PRO A 94 0.81 5.99 16.46
CA PRO A 94 1.63 7.10 16.94
C PRO A 94 2.31 7.92 15.84
N PHE A 95 2.67 7.30 14.70
CA PHE A 95 3.29 8.01 13.58
C PHE A 95 2.31 8.69 12.64
N LEU A 96 1.21 8.01 12.29
CA LEU A 96 0.26 8.50 11.27
C LEU A 96 -0.96 9.23 11.85
N GLY A 97 -1.14 9.17 13.17
CA GLY A 97 -2.20 9.82 13.92
C GLY A 97 -3.50 9.01 13.97
N PRO A 98 -4.20 8.99 15.12
CA PRO A 98 -5.42 8.19 15.32
C PRO A 98 -6.61 8.65 14.46
N LYS A 99 -6.55 9.86 13.89
CA LYS A 99 -7.57 10.35 12.95
C LYS A 99 -7.55 9.61 11.60
N HIS A 100 -6.40 9.06 11.21
CA HIS A 100 -6.17 8.50 9.89
C HIS A 100 -5.91 6.99 9.91
N VAL A 101 -5.93 6.36 11.08
CA VAL A 101 -5.62 4.94 11.25
C VAL A 101 -6.74 4.27 12.04
N ASP A 102 -7.40 3.29 11.44
CA ASP A 102 -8.32 2.38 12.13
C ASP A 102 -7.57 1.06 12.38
N ALA A 103 -7.23 0.79 13.64
CA ALA A 103 -6.59 -0.48 14.02
C ALA A 103 -7.55 -1.68 13.91
N GLY A 104 -8.86 -1.42 13.79
CA GLY A 104 -9.90 -2.43 13.79
C GLY A 104 -10.19 -2.99 15.18
N MET A 105 -11.24 -3.80 15.24
CA MET A 105 -11.66 -4.56 16.42
C MET A 105 -11.65 -6.03 16.09
N ARG A 106 -11.16 -6.86 17.01
CA ARG A 106 -11.21 -8.31 16.88
C ARG A 106 -12.64 -8.80 17.10
N VAL A 107 -13.13 -9.65 16.21
CA VAL A 107 -14.41 -10.34 16.34
C VAL A 107 -14.14 -11.84 16.26
N ARG A 108 -14.72 -12.61 17.18
CA ARG A 108 -14.61 -14.07 17.20
C ARG A 108 -15.39 -14.66 16.04
N VAL A 109 -14.88 -15.74 15.46
CA VAL A 109 -15.55 -16.45 14.36
C VAL A 109 -15.53 -17.95 14.58
N THR A 110 -16.54 -18.65 14.09
CA THR A 110 -16.51 -20.11 14.04
C THR A 110 -15.79 -20.62 12.79
N LYS A 111 -15.35 -21.87 12.82
CA LYS A 111 -14.73 -22.51 11.65
C LYS A 111 -15.73 -22.61 10.49
N GLU A 112 -16.99 -22.90 10.80
CA GLU A 112 -18.09 -23.06 9.85
C GLU A 112 -18.43 -21.73 9.16
N PHE A 113 -18.27 -20.60 9.86
CA PHE A 113 -18.34 -19.26 9.26
C PHE A 113 -17.26 -19.09 8.17
N LEU A 114 -15.99 -19.38 8.50
CA LEU A 114 -14.87 -19.21 7.57
C LEU A 114 -14.97 -20.15 6.35
N GLU A 115 -15.41 -21.39 6.56
CA GLU A 115 -15.68 -22.35 5.49
C GLU A 115 -16.80 -21.86 4.56
N SER A 116 -17.88 -21.32 5.13
CA SER A 116 -18.97 -20.73 4.36
C SER A 116 -18.52 -19.51 3.58
N VAL A 117 -17.69 -18.66 4.18
CA VAL A 117 -17.09 -17.50 3.51
C VAL A 117 -16.27 -17.92 2.30
N GLU A 118 -15.32 -18.85 2.44
CA GLU A 118 -14.48 -19.32 1.32
C GLU A 118 -15.35 -19.81 0.16
N LYS A 119 -16.40 -20.58 0.46
CA LYS A 119 -17.35 -21.08 -0.54
C LYS A 119 -18.12 -19.94 -1.23
N ASN A 120 -18.59 -18.95 -0.47
CA ASN A 120 -19.40 -17.84 -0.99
C ASN A 120 -18.60 -16.93 -1.93
N VAL A 121 -17.31 -16.75 -1.68
CA VAL A 121 -16.48 -15.79 -2.43
C VAL A 121 -15.73 -16.40 -3.60
N ILE A 122 -15.59 -17.74 -3.68
CA ILE A 122 -14.68 -18.40 -4.63
C ILE A 122 -14.88 -17.96 -6.09
N CYS A 123 -16.13 -17.75 -6.52
CA CYS A 123 -16.47 -17.33 -7.89
C CYS A 123 -16.29 -15.83 -8.15
N LYS A 124 -16.06 -15.03 -7.11
CA LYS A 124 -15.80 -13.58 -7.19
C LYS A 124 -14.31 -13.26 -7.19
N ARG A 125 -13.48 -14.17 -6.69
CA ARG A 125 -12.03 -14.03 -6.60
C ARG A 125 -11.37 -14.27 -7.96
N PRO A 126 -10.31 -13.52 -8.33
CA PRO A 126 -9.53 -13.81 -9.53
C PRO A 126 -8.94 -15.23 -9.49
N ALA A 127 -8.95 -15.96 -10.60
CA ALA A 127 -8.51 -17.37 -10.64
C ALA A 127 -7.11 -17.59 -10.03
N TRP A 128 -6.13 -16.78 -10.43
CA TRP A 128 -4.77 -16.87 -9.89
C TRP A 128 -4.67 -16.57 -8.38
N ARG A 129 -5.61 -15.79 -7.81
CA ARG A 129 -5.70 -15.54 -6.37
C ARG A 129 -6.26 -16.75 -5.63
N VAL A 130 -7.25 -17.44 -6.22
CA VAL A 130 -7.81 -18.69 -5.71
C VAL A 130 -6.74 -19.78 -5.70
N ASP A 131 -5.95 -19.87 -6.76
CA ASP A 131 -4.85 -20.84 -6.89
C ASP A 131 -3.74 -20.59 -5.85
N ALA A 132 -3.41 -19.32 -5.60
CA ALA A 132 -2.33 -18.96 -4.69
C ALA A 132 -2.67 -19.19 -3.21
N ALA A 133 -3.90 -18.88 -2.77
CA ALA A 133 -4.27 -18.92 -1.37
C ALA A 133 -5.79 -19.06 -1.14
N GLN A 134 -6.16 -19.57 0.03
CA GLN A 134 -7.54 -19.71 0.51
C GLN A 134 -7.71 -19.02 1.87
N VAL A 135 -8.94 -18.78 2.32
CA VAL A 135 -9.20 -18.34 3.70
C VAL A 135 -8.56 -19.30 4.71
N ASP A 136 -7.91 -18.75 5.73
CA ASP A 136 -7.37 -19.56 6.82
C ASP A 136 -8.48 -19.95 7.80
N THR A 137 -9.03 -21.15 7.63
CA THR A 137 -10.15 -21.67 8.44
C THR A 137 -9.74 -22.11 9.86
N TYR A 138 -8.46 -21.99 10.22
CA TYR A 138 -7.97 -22.29 11.57
C TYR A 138 -7.89 -21.05 12.47
N CYS A 139 -8.10 -19.85 11.92
CA CYS A 139 -8.21 -18.63 12.71
C CYS A 139 -9.52 -18.64 13.52
N ASP A 140 -9.47 -18.13 14.74
CA ASP A 140 -10.62 -18.04 15.65
C ASP A 140 -11.20 -16.63 15.75
N SER A 141 -10.62 -15.71 14.99
CA SER A 141 -10.99 -14.30 14.97
C SER A 141 -10.65 -13.62 13.64
N VAL A 142 -11.35 -12.53 13.36
CA VAL A 142 -11.14 -11.64 12.20
C VAL A 142 -11.06 -10.18 12.67
N LEU A 143 -10.53 -9.30 11.81
CA LEU A 143 -10.51 -7.86 12.10
C LEU A 143 -11.71 -7.18 11.45
N LEU A 144 -12.58 -6.60 12.28
CA LEU A 144 -13.66 -5.71 11.88
C LEU A 144 -13.14 -4.27 11.82
N ILE A 145 -13.21 -3.66 10.63
CA ILE A 145 -12.68 -2.33 10.34
C ILE A 145 -13.80 -1.48 9.74
N SER A 146 -13.73 -0.16 9.89
CA SER A 146 -14.67 0.73 9.20
C SER A 146 -14.53 0.61 7.69
N ASP A 147 -15.65 0.59 6.96
CA ASP A 147 -15.61 0.71 5.49
C ASP A 147 -15.23 2.14 5.13
N HIS A 148 -13.95 2.34 4.79
CA HIS A 148 -13.42 3.65 4.44
C HIS A 148 -13.91 4.15 3.09
N SER A 149 -14.54 3.30 2.27
CA SER A 149 -15.23 3.72 1.03
C SER A 149 -16.60 4.37 1.26
N LEU A 150 -17.07 4.40 2.51
CA LEU A 150 -18.36 4.95 2.93
C LEU A 150 -18.18 5.99 4.04
N PHE A 151 -19.11 6.95 4.17
CA PHE A 151 -19.17 7.80 5.37
C PHE A 151 -19.93 7.10 6.51
N PRO A 152 -19.42 7.14 7.76
CA PRO A 152 -20.15 6.65 8.92
C PRO A 152 -21.46 7.43 9.12
N ASN A 153 -22.53 6.75 9.53
CA ASN A 153 -23.84 7.35 9.84
C ASN A 153 -24.45 8.17 8.70
N GLY A 154 -24.43 7.63 7.47
CA GLY A 154 -25.46 7.96 6.51
C GLY A 154 -26.81 7.49 7.06
N THR A 155 -27.42 8.28 7.96
CA THR A 155 -28.87 8.27 8.12
C THR A 155 -29.47 8.29 6.72
N LEU A 156 -30.59 7.59 6.55
CA LEU A 156 -31.38 7.36 5.33
C LEU A 156 -31.56 8.53 4.33
N LYS A 157 -31.01 9.73 4.57
CA LYS A 157 -30.88 10.82 3.59
C LYS A 157 -29.67 10.60 2.68
N SER A 158 -29.93 9.70 1.72
CA SER A 158 -29.32 9.46 0.41
C SER A 158 -28.39 10.55 -0.18
N GLY A 159 -27.16 10.65 0.31
CA GLY A 159 -26.06 11.32 -0.41
C GLY A 159 -25.06 10.28 -0.94
N ALA A 160 -24.67 10.35 -2.21
CA ALA A 160 -23.65 9.47 -2.76
C ALA A 160 -22.26 9.75 -2.10
N CYS A 161 -21.55 8.74 -1.59
CA CYS A 161 -20.09 8.86 -1.32
C CYS A 161 -19.33 8.39 -2.55
N ILE A 162 -18.34 9.19 -2.95
CA ILE A 162 -17.27 8.73 -3.82
C ILE A 162 -15.99 8.61 -3.01
N SER A 163 -15.27 7.51 -3.18
CA SER A 163 -13.98 7.33 -2.54
C SER A 163 -12.91 6.95 -3.55
N VAL A 164 -11.68 7.41 -3.30
CA VAL A 164 -10.50 7.05 -4.07
C VAL A 164 -9.51 6.32 -3.17
N GLU A 165 -9.00 5.19 -3.63
CA GLU A 165 -7.87 4.49 -3.03
C GLU A 165 -6.61 4.80 -3.85
N ILE A 166 -5.58 5.32 -3.20
CA ILE A 166 -4.28 5.63 -3.79
C ILE A 166 -3.23 4.78 -3.08
N LYS A 167 -2.42 4.03 -3.85
CA LYS A 167 -1.21 3.38 -3.33
C LYS A 167 0.00 4.26 -3.68
N PRO A 168 0.48 5.12 -2.76
CA PRO A 168 1.38 6.22 -3.12
C PRO A 168 2.82 5.77 -3.40
N LYS A 169 3.23 4.60 -2.86
CA LYS A 169 4.62 4.08 -2.94
C LYS A 169 5.61 5.00 -2.21
N CYS A 170 6.91 4.82 -2.46
CA CYS A 170 7.99 5.57 -1.81
C CYS A 170 8.13 6.99 -2.41
N GLY A 171 7.97 8.01 -1.57
CA GLY A 171 7.91 9.42 -1.93
C GLY A 171 9.24 10.18 -1.87
N PHE A 172 10.37 9.50 -1.69
CA PHE A 172 11.69 10.11 -1.65
C PHE A 172 12.74 9.28 -2.41
N LEU A 173 13.86 9.92 -2.75
CA LEU A 173 15.07 9.28 -3.27
C LEU A 173 16.04 9.02 -2.11
N PRO A 174 16.63 7.82 -2.03
CA PRO A 174 17.56 7.51 -0.95
C PRO A 174 18.86 8.31 -1.09
N SER A 175 19.37 8.80 0.04
CA SER A 175 20.64 9.53 0.13
C SER A 175 21.73 8.74 0.86
N SER A 176 21.44 7.51 1.28
CA SER A 176 22.33 6.65 2.06
C SER A 176 23.73 6.55 1.49
N ARG A 177 24.75 6.71 2.33
CA ARG A 177 26.16 6.49 1.96
C ARG A 177 26.50 5.03 1.64
N PHE A 178 25.60 4.09 1.97
CA PHE A 178 25.78 2.66 1.78
C PHE A 178 25.32 2.16 0.41
N ILE A 179 24.74 3.03 -0.43
CA ILE A 179 24.46 2.70 -1.84
C ILE A 179 25.79 2.56 -2.57
N ALA A 180 26.04 1.39 -3.15
CA ALA A 180 27.25 1.14 -3.92
C ALA A 180 27.37 2.07 -5.14
N GLU A 181 28.59 2.42 -5.54
CA GLU A 181 28.84 3.32 -6.68
C GLU A 181 28.21 2.81 -7.98
N GLY A 182 28.24 1.48 -8.19
CA GLY A 182 27.58 0.83 -9.33
C GLY A 182 26.05 0.98 -9.36
N ASN A 183 25.45 1.35 -8.22
CA ASN A 183 24.01 1.54 -8.00
C ASN A 183 23.64 3.02 -7.83
N ALA A 184 24.53 3.97 -8.16
CA ALA A 184 24.33 5.41 -7.96
C ALA A 184 23.03 5.95 -8.61
N ILE A 185 22.50 5.28 -9.63
CA ILE A 185 21.22 5.61 -10.27
C ILE A 185 20.05 5.71 -9.27
N LYS A 186 20.10 4.96 -8.16
CA LYS A 186 19.09 5.00 -7.08
C LYS A 186 18.94 6.39 -6.46
N ARG A 187 19.98 7.23 -6.51
CA ARG A 187 19.97 8.59 -5.96
C ARG A 187 19.23 9.59 -6.86
N CYS A 188 18.95 9.22 -8.11
CA CYS A 188 18.38 10.12 -9.11
C CYS A 188 17.06 9.60 -9.69
N VAL A 189 16.85 8.28 -9.72
CA VAL A 189 15.66 7.65 -10.29
C VAL A 189 14.86 6.97 -9.18
N THR A 190 13.55 7.17 -9.20
CA THR A 190 12.68 6.62 -8.15
C THR A 190 12.67 5.09 -8.18
N ARG A 191 12.54 4.49 -7.00
CA ARG A 191 12.35 3.05 -6.87
C ARG A 191 11.11 2.54 -7.62
N PHE A 192 10.07 3.37 -7.76
CA PHE A 192 8.86 3.06 -8.52
C PHE A 192 9.15 2.96 -10.01
N GLU A 193 9.82 3.96 -10.58
CA GLU A 193 10.17 4.01 -12.00
C GLU A 193 11.10 2.86 -12.40
N MET A 194 12.17 2.60 -11.64
CA MET A 194 13.04 1.46 -11.91
C MET A 194 12.28 0.13 -11.89
N HIS A 195 11.32 -0.01 -10.97
CA HIS A 195 10.50 -1.21 -10.87
C HIS A 195 9.49 -1.33 -12.01
N GLN A 196 8.95 -0.23 -12.54
CA GLN A 196 8.07 -0.25 -13.72
C GLN A 196 8.78 -0.93 -14.90
N ALA A 197 10.06 -0.60 -15.14
CA ALA A 197 10.84 -1.22 -16.21
C ALA A 197 10.94 -2.75 -16.04
N LEU A 198 11.27 -3.22 -14.83
CA LEU A 198 11.35 -4.66 -14.55
C LEU A 198 9.98 -5.35 -14.70
N LYS A 199 8.90 -4.71 -14.22
CA LYS A 199 7.54 -5.23 -14.32
C LYS A 199 7.06 -5.35 -15.75
N LEU A 200 7.38 -4.37 -16.59
CA LEU A 200 7.04 -4.41 -18.02
C LEU A 200 7.77 -5.57 -18.70
N HIS A 201 9.06 -5.75 -18.41
CA HIS A 201 9.84 -6.88 -18.92
C HIS A 201 9.27 -8.24 -18.48
N GLN A 202 8.79 -8.33 -17.23
CA GLN A 202 8.15 -9.52 -16.67
C GLN A 202 6.68 -9.70 -17.10
N LYS A 203 6.14 -8.78 -17.91
CA LYS A 203 4.74 -8.76 -18.35
C LYS A 203 3.73 -8.70 -17.19
N GLU A 204 4.13 -8.15 -16.05
CA GLU A 204 3.23 -7.87 -14.93
C GLU A 204 2.33 -6.64 -15.20
N ILE A 205 2.79 -5.76 -16.09
CA ILE A 205 2.09 -4.55 -16.56
C ILE A 205 2.15 -4.49 -18.08
N SER A 206 1.15 -3.87 -18.69
CA SER A 206 1.06 -3.69 -20.15
C SER A 206 1.88 -2.49 -20.66
N GLU A 207 2.11 -1.49 -19.81
CA GLU A 207 2.81 -0.26 -20.14
C GLU A 207 3.42 0.39 -18.90
N LEU A 208 4.40 1.27 -19.10
CA LEU A 208 4.97 2.07 -18.02
C LEU A 208 3.97 3.11 -17.52
N SER A 209 3.81 3.19 -16.21
CA SER A 209 2.99 4.21 -15.58
C SER A 209 3.61 5.60 -15.76
N ARG A 210 2.76 6.60 -16.00
CA ARG A 210 3.17 8.02 -16.02
C ARG A 210 3.29 8.61 -14.62
N TYR A 211 2.89 7.86 -13.59
CA TYR A 211 2.85 8.31 -12.20
C TYR A 211 4.27 8.43 -11.63
N ASN A 212 4.55 9.56 -10.98
CA ASN A 212 5.77 9.77 -10.22
C ASN A 212 5.42 10.03 -8.74
N PRO A 213 5.85 9.16 -7.80
CA PRO A 213 5.65 9.40 -6.38
C PRO A 213 6.19 10.75 -5.88
N LEU A 214 7.33 11.21 -6.41
CA LEU A 214 7.90 12.50 -5.99
C LEU A 214 6.99 13.69 -6.31
N ASP A 215 6.14 13.57 -7.35
CA ASP A 215 5.14 14.59 -7.68
C ASP A 215 3.99 14.58 -6.66
N LEU A 216 3.55 13.39 -6.21
CA LEU A 216 2.49 13.25 -5.21
C LEU A 216 2.94 13.71 -3.81
N PHE A 217 4.19 13.45 -3.44
CA PHE A 217 4.78 13.85 -2.15
C PHE A 217 5.46 15.24 -2.18
N SER A 218 5.27 16.00 -3.26
CA SER A 218 5.98 17.27 -3.48
C SER A 218 5.52 18.43 -2.59
N ASN A 219 4.38 18.30 -1.92
CA ASN A 219 3.67 19.41 -1.27
C ASN A 219 3.42 20.61 -2.22
N SER A 220 3.35 20.35 -3.53
CA SER A 220 3.02 21.35 -4.56
C SER A 220 1.71 20.97 -5.22
N ARG A 221 0.71 21.86 -5.16
CA ARG A 221 -0.63 21.62 -5.70
C ARG A 221 -0.60 21.17 -7.16
N ASP A 222 0.22 21.81 -7.99
CA ASP A 222 0.34 21.49 -9.42
C ASP A 222 0.96 20.11 -9.66
N ARG A 223 2.03 19.78 -8.93
CA ARG A 223 2.68 18.48 -9.03
C ARG A 223 1.80 17.36 -8.49
N ILE A 224 1.08 17.59 -7.39
CA ILE A 224 0.09 16.64 -6.87
C ILE A 224 -1.00 16.40 -7.92
N CYS A 225 -1.56 17.47 -8.51
CA CYS A 225 -2.57 17.34 -9.56
C CYS A 225 -2.02 16.57 -10.78
N LYS A 226 -0.78 16.83 -11.21
CA LYS A 226 -0.09 16.05 -12.24
C LYS A 226 0.00 14.56 -11.86
N ALA A 227 0.33 14.25 -10.61
CA ALA A 227 0.42 12.87 -10.14
C ALA A 227 -0.95 12.16 -10.16
N ILE A 228 -2.03 12.83 -9.71
CA ILE A 228 -3.39 12.27 -9.77
C ILE A 228 -3.84 12.07 -11.23
N LYS A 229 -3.55 13.01 -12.15
CA LYS A 229 -3.81 12.82 -13.59
C LYS A 229 -3.08 11.61 -14.16
N ALA A 230 -1.83 11.41 -13.75
CA ALA A 230 -1.03 10.28 -14.20
C ALA A 230 -1.54 8.93 -13.65
N LEU A 231 -1.99 8.92 -12.40
CA LEU A 231 -2.69 7.78 -11.79
C LEU A 231 -4.00 7.48 -12.51
N TYR A 232 -4.78 8.50 -12.88
CA TYR A 232 -5.98 8.31 -13.69
C TYR A 232 -5.65 7.76 -15.08
N ALA A 233 -4.60 8.23 -15.75
CA ALA A 233 -4.23 7.75 -17.08
C ALA A 233 -3.73 6.29 -17.07
N THR A 234 -2.97 5.91 -16.04
CA THR A 234 -2.34 4.58 -15.90
C THR A 234 -2.55 4.04 -14.48
N PRO A 235 -3.77 3.56 -14.13
CA PRO A 235 -4.14 3.25 -12.75
C PRO A 235 -3.36 2.09 -12.13
N GLN A 236 -3.06 1.05 -12.92
CA GLN A 236 -2.39 -0.18 -12.49
C GLN A 236 -3.00 -0.71 -11.17
N ASN A 237 -2.21 -0.81 -10.10
CA ASN A 237 -2.68 -1.10 -8.74
C ASN A 237 -2.51 0.06 -7.78
N ASN A 238 -2.34 1.25 -8.34
CA ASN A 238 -2.06 2.47 -7.62
C ASN A 238 -3.28 3.37 -7.45
N PHE A 239 -4.34 3.16 -8.23
CA PHE A 239 -5.51 4.03 -8.21
C PHE A 239 -6.80 3.25 -8.44
N ARG A 240 -7.77 3.42 -7.54
CA ARG A 240 -9.13 2.88 -7.66
C ARG A 240 -10.14 3.91 -7.21
N VAL A 241 -11.33 3.90 -7.81
CA VAL A 241 -12.44 4.78 -7.38
C VAL A 241 -13.68 3.94 -7.16
N PHE A 242 -14.38 4.24 -6.07
CA PHE A 242 -15.60 3.57 -5.64
C PHE A 242 -16.72 4.57 -5.47
N LEU A 243 -17.93 4.21 -5.91
CA LEU A 243 -19.17 4.95 -5.67
C LEU A 243 -20.05 4.11 -4.75
N ASN A 244 -20.36 4.62 -3.56
CA ASN A 244 -21.10 3.91 -2.52
C ASN A 244 -20.50 2.51 -2.26
N GLY A 245 -19.17 2.43 -2.18
CA GLY A 245 -18.42 1.19 -2.00
C GLY A 245 -18.30 0.27 -3.23
N SER A 246 -19.03 0.55 -4.31
CA SER A 246 -18.92 -0.22 -5.56
C SER A 246 -17.78 0.33 -6.42
N LEU A 247 -16.87 -0.53 -6.90
CA LEU A 247 -15.78 -0.10 -7.77
C LEU A 247 -16.33 0.43 -9.11
N ILE A 248 -15.99 1.66 -9.46
CA ILE A 248 -16.37 2.30 -10.73
C ILE A 248 -15.17 2.58 -11.65
N PHE A 249 -13.95 2.56 -11.11
CA PHE A 249 -12.74 2.81 -11.90
C PHE A 249 -11.52 2.09 -11.32
N GLY A 250 -10.65 1.58 -12.19
CA GLY A 250 -9.48 0.76 -11.83
C GLY A 250 -9.79 -0.73 -11.85
N GLY A 251 -8.87 -1.55 -11.32
CA GLY A 251 -8.93 -3.01 -11.42
C GLY A 251 -9.17 -3.71 -10.09
N LEU A 252 -10.18 -4.59 -10.03
CA LEU A 252 -10.43 -5.52 -8.91
C LEU A 252 -9.25 -6.47 -8.69
N SER A 253 -8.55 -6.85 -9.77
CA SER A 253 -7.54 -7.91 -9.81
C SER A 253 -6.09 -7.41 -9.71
N GLY A 254 -5.86 -6.13 -9.39
CA GLY A 254 -4.51 -5.63 -9.06
C GLY A 254 -3.59 -5.35 -10.26
N SER A 255 -4.11 -5.26 -11.48
CA SER A 255 -3.45 -4.60 -12.61
C SER A 255 -4.51 -4.13 -13.61
N ALA A 256 -4.88 -2.84 -13.57
CA ALA A 256 -5.67 -2.22 -14.62
C ALA A 256 -4.75 -1.72 -15.74
N GLY A 257 -5.17 -1.90 -17.00
CA GLY A 257 -4.52 -1.26 -18.15
C GLY A 257 -4.72 0.26 -18.17
N SER A 258 -4.20 0.95 -19.18
CA SER A 258 -4.49 2.36 -19.41
C SER A 258 -5.99 2.64 -19.55
N THR A 259 -6.35 3.87 -19.21
CA THR A 259 -7.71 4.38 -19.38
C THR A 259 -8.00 4.54 -20.86
N SER A 260 -8.92 3.72 -21.37
CA SER A 260 -9.41 3.78 -22.73
C SER A 260 -10.56 4.79 -22.85
N PHE A 261 -10.97 5.09 -24.07
CA PHE A 261 -12.13 5.95 -24.31
C PHE A 261 -13.40 5.42 -23.60
N VAL A 262 -13.65 4.10 -23.69
CA VAL A 262 -14.82 3.45 -23.09
C VAL A 262 -14.80 3.54 -21.56
N THR A 263 -13.65 3.31 -20.92
CA THR A 263 -13.55 3.41 -19.46
C THR A 263 -13.60 4.86 -18.97
N SER A 264 -13.10 5.80 -19.77
CA SER A 264 -13.22 7.24 -19.50
C SER A 264 -14.67 7.71 -19.53
N GLU A 265 -15.45 7.30 -20.54
CA GLU A 265 -16.86 7.66 -20.69
C GLU A 265 -17.72 7.07 -19.57
N ALA A 266 -17.54 5.78 -19.26
CA ALA A 266 -18.24 5.13 -18.15
C ALA A 266 -17.92 5.81 -16.79
N PHE A 267 -16.67 6.24 -16.59
CA PHE A 267 -16.27 6.95 -15.38
C PHE A 267 -16.89 8.35 -15.30
N GLU A 268 -16.85 9.10 -16.40
CA GLU A 268 -17.47 10.42 -16.52
C GLU A 268 -18.97 10.37 -16.17
N ASP A 269 -19.67 9.34 -16.65
CA ASP A 269 -21.08 9.13 -16.34
C ASP A 269 -21.34 8.70 -14.89
N ALA A 270 -20.50 7.84 -14.33
CA ALA A 270 -20.60 7.46 -12.92
C ALA A 270 -20.46 8.67 -11.97
N LEU A 271 -19.69 9.69 -12.38
CA LEU A 271 -19.50 10.93 -11.59
C LEU A 271 -20.72 11.87 -11.59
N LYS A 272 -21.72 11.65 -12.44
CA LYS A 272 -22.92 12.51 -12.55
C LYS A 272 -23.61 12.78 -11.22
N ALA A 273 -23.67 11.76 -10.37
CA ALA A 273 -24.38 11.82 -9.10
C ALA A 273 -23.64 12.64 -8.02
N VAL A 274 -22.38 13.00 -8.27
CA VAL A 274 -21.49 13.59 -7.24
C VAL A 274 -20.90 14.93 -7.68
N ILE A 275 -20.50 15.06 -8.95
CA ILE A 275 -19.83 16.25 -9.48
C ILE A 275 -20.78 17.02 -10.40
N GLN A 276 -21.14 18.24 -9.99
CA GLN A 276 -21.98 19.18 -10.73
C GLN A 276 -21.13 19.96 -11.75
N ALA A 277 -20.67 19.26 -12.77
CA ALA A 277 -19.96 19.85 -13.92
C ALA A 277 -20.58 19.36 -15.23
N ASP A 278 -20.35 20.11 -16.32
CA ASP A 278 -20.81 19.72 -17.65
C ASP A 278 -20.22 18.38 -18.11
N ASN A 279 -20.90 17.72 -19.04
CA ASN A 279 -20.41 16.46 -19.60
C ASN A 279 -19.04 16.63 -20.26
N GLY A 280 -18.09 15.78 -19.89
CA GLY A 280 -16.69 15.83 -20.32
C GLY A 280 -15.77 16.58 -19.36
N LEU A 281 -16.32 17.23 -18.32
CA LEU A 281 -15.55 17.99 -17.33
C LEU A 281 -15.58 17.36 -15.92
N ARG A 282 -16.40 16.33 -15.67
CA ARG A 282 -16.58 15.76 -14.32
C ARG A 282 -15.34 15.00 -13.85
N ALA A 283 -14.70 14.21 -14.72
CA ALA A 283 -13.48 13.48 -14.38
C ALA A 283 -12.33 14.41 -14.02
N MET A 284 -12.13 15.48 -14.79
CA MET A 284 -11.10 16.48 -14.50
C MET A 284 -11.39 17.26 -13.22
N SER A 285 -12.65 17.59 -12.98
CA SER A 285 -13.12 18.20 -11.73
C SER A 285 -12.86 17.28 -10.53
N PHE A 286 -13.18 15.99 -10.65
CA PHE A 286 -12.89 15.00 -9.61
C PHE A 286 -11.39 14.85 -9.34
N ILE A 287 -10.55 14.82 -10.37
CA ILE A 287 -9.09 14.77 -10.22
C ILE A 287 -8.58 15.98 -9.43
N GLN A 288 -9.09 17.18 -9.72
CA GLN A 288 -8.70 18.39 -9.00
C GLN A 288 -9.20 18.36 -7.54
N LEU A 289 -10.42 17.89 -7.28
CA LEU A 289 -10.94 17.69 -5.92
C LEU A 289 -10.04 16.75 -5.10
N VAL A 290 -9.62 15.62 -5.69
CA VAL A 290 -8.70 14.67 -5.04
C VAL A 290 -7.35 15.34 -4.76
N ALA A 291 -6.79 16.05 -5.73
CA ALA A 291 -5.52 16.75 -5.57
C ALA A 291 -5.56 17.80 -4.46
N ASP A 292 -6.63 18.59 -4.39
CA ASP A 292 -6.81 19.63 -3.40
C ASP A 292 -7.04 19.03 -2.00
N ALA A 293 -7.75 17.91 -1.89
CA ALA A 293 -7.93 17.19 -0.63
C ALA A 293 -6.63 16.57 -0.13
N VAL A 294 -5.82 15.97 -1.01
CA VAL A 294 -4.47 15.48 -0.68
C VAL A 294 -3.62 16.62 -0.14
N TYR A 295 -3.53 17.73 -0.87
CA TYR A 295 -2.75 18.91 -0.49
C TYR A 295 -3.20 19.49 0.85
N THR A 296 -4.49 19.78 1.00
CA THR A 296 -5.06 20.45 2.18
C THR A 296 -5.00 19.55 3.42
N SER A 297 -5.13 18.24 3.27
CA SER A 297 -5.05 17.31 4.40
C SER A 297 -3.67 17.23 5.06
N GLY A 298 -2.60 17.50 4.31
CA GLY A 298 -1.22 17.26 4.77
C GLY A 298 -0.89 15.80 5.12
N VAL A 299 -1.80 14.85 4.86
CA VAL A 299 -1.71 13.47 5.36
C VAL A 299 -0.49 12.72 4.80
N LEU A 300 -0.10 13.05 3.56
CA LEU A 300 1.08 12.47 2.93
C LEU A 300 2.40 12.99 3.50
N ASN A 301 2.40 14.15 4.16
CA ASN A 301 3.62 14.67 4.81
C ASN A 301 4.00 13.79 5.99
N HIS A 302 3.03 13.41 6.84
CA HIS A 302 3.27 12.45 7.92
C HIS A 302 3.72 11.10 7.38
N LEU A 303 3.05 10.58 6.34
CA LEU A 303 3.45 9.31 5.72
C LEU A 303 4.89 9.36 5.20
N LEU A 304 5.30 10.46 4.55
CA LEU A 304 6.64 10.63 4.02
C LEU A 304 7.71 10.58 5.12
N GLU A 305 7.46 11.21 6.27
CA GLU A 305 8.39 11.16 7.41
C GLU A 305 8.54 9.73 7.95
N VAL A 306 7.47 8.92 7.97
CA VAL A 306 7.56 7.50 8.31
C VAL A 306 8.34 6.71 7.26
N GLN A 307 8.16 7.00 5.97
CA GLN A 307 8.93 6.34 4.91
C GLN A 307 10.43 6.63 5.02
N LYS A 308 10.80 7.83 5.48
CA LYS A 308 12.20 8.28 5.69
C LYS A 308 12.86 7.67 6.93
N LEU A 309 12.14 6.91 7.76
CA LEU A 309 12.77 6.06 8.78
C LEU A 309 13.75 5.05 8.16
N ASP A 310 13.55 4.70 6.88
CA ASP A 310 14.60 4.06 6.08
C ASP A 310 15.70 5.07 5.72
N THR A 311 16.63 5.23 6.64
CA THR A 311 17.77 6.16 6.52
C THR A 311 18.96 5.56 5.77
N LEU A 312 19.11 4.23 5.81
CA LEU A 312 20.30 3.54 5.30
C LEU A 312 20.09 2.90 3.93
N ASP A 313 18.88 2.95 3.38
CA ASP A 313 18.48 2.11 2.25
C ASP A 313 18.63 0.61 2.59
N ILE A 314 18.00 -0.26 1.80
CA ILE A 314 18.13 -1.71 2.01
C ILE A 314 19.58 -2.19 1.83
N GLU A 315 20.39 -1.52 1.00
CA GLU A 315 21.83 -1.82 0.85
C GLU A 315 22.62 -1.60 2.15
N GLY A 316 22.18 -0.71 3.05
CA GLY A 316 22.77 -0.56 4.38
C GLY A 316 22.07 -1.39 5.46
N ALA A 317 20.73 -1.35 5.50
CA ALA A 317 19.93 -1.99 6.54
C ALA A 317 20.08 -3.52 6.59
N ILE A 318 20.42 -4.15 5.45
CA ILE A 318 20.66 -5.60 5.38
C ILE A 318 21.85 -6.05 6.25
N HIS A 319 22.86 -5.20 6.47
CA HIS A 319 24.00 -5.54 7.32
C HIS A 319 23.60 -5.61 8.80
N ALA A 320 22.80 -4.65 9.26
CA ALA A 320 22.23 -4.64 10.61
C ALA A 320 21.32 -5.87 10.83
N TYR A 321 20.58 -6.30 9.80
CA TYR A 321 19.80 -7.54 9.85
C TYR A 321 20.68 -8.76 10.13
N TYR A 322 21.81 -8.91 9.43
CA TYR A 322 22.74 -10.03 9.67
C TYR A 322 23.35 -10.01 11.08
N ASN A 323 23.59 -8.82 11.67
CA ASN A 323 24.00 -8.70 13.07
C ASN A 323 22.93 -9.28 14.03
N ILE A 324 21.65 -8.93 13.82
CA ILE A 324 20.53 -9.35 14.69
C ILE A 324 20.34 -10.86 14.67
N ILE A 325 20.40 -11.47 13.48
CA ILE A 325 20.23 -12.93 13.35
C ILE A 325 21.50 -13.71 13.73
N SER A 326 22.59 -13.01 14.08
CA SER A 326 23.88 -13.60 14.45
C SER A 326 24.41 -14.57 13.38
N GLN A 327 24.21 -14.24 12.11
CA GLN A 327 24.70 -15.03 10.98
C GLN A 327 25.77 -14.25 10.21
N PRO A 328 26.72 -14.94 9.57
CA PRO A 328 27.67 -14.29 8.68
C PRO A 328 26.96 -13.51 7.58
N CYS A 329 27.36 -12.26 7.37
CA CYS A 329 26.73 -11.40 6.37
C CYS A 329 26.97 -11.92 4.95
N MET A 330 25.90 -12.37 4.30
CA MET A 330 25.98 -12.91 2.93
C MET A 330 26.34 -11.82 1.91
N VAL A 331 25.93 -10.58 2.14
CA VAL A 331 26.28 -9.43 1.29
C VAL A 331 27.79 -9.19 1.29
N CYS A 332 28.43 -9.18 2.47
CA CYS A 332 29.88 -9.04 2.58
C CYS A 332 30.65 -10.23 1.98
N ARG A 333 30.06 -11.43 1.95
CA ARG A 333 30.68 -12.60 1.31
C ARG A 333 30.66 -12.53 -0.22
N GLU A 334 29.60 -11.96 -0.79
CA GLU A 334 29.48 -11.78 -2.25
C GLU A 334 30.40 -10.67 -2.77
N LEU A 335 30.70 -9.67 -1.93
CA LEU A 335 31.67 -8.64 -2.21
C LEU A 335 33.07 -9.21 -1.93
N ASN A 336 33.87 -9.52 -2.96
CA ASN A 336 35.27 -9.97 -2.79
C ASN A 336 36.01 -9.11 -1.73
N GLU A 337 36.91 -9.70 -0.93
CA GLU A 337 37.62 -9.04 0.19
C GLU A 337 38.21 -7.66 -0.16
N ASN A 338 38.67 -7.48 -1.40
CA ASN A 338 39.24 -6.21 -1.91
C ASN A 338 38.20 -5.14 -2.32
N LYS A 339 36.90 -5.41 -2.19
CA LYS A 339 35.77 -4.53 -2.55
C LYS A 339 34.81 -4.25 -1.40
N VAL A 340 35.01 -4.87 -0.23
CA VAL A 340 34.25 -4.51 0.97
C VAL A 340 34.73 -3.13 1.41
N SER A 341 33.97 -2.09 1.05
CA SER A 341 34.23 -0.72 1.48
C SER A 341 34.30 -0.68 3.02
N ASP A 342 35.26 0.07 3.57
CA ASP A 342 35.40 0.34 5.02
C ASP A 342 34.06 0.78 5.65
N CYS A 343 33.19 1.39 4.83
CA CYS A 343 31.84 1.78 5.22
C CYS A 343 31.00 0.60 5.73
N PHE A 344 31.01 -0.55 5.06
CA PHE A 344 30.20 -1.72 5.47
C PHE A 344 30.76 -2.38 6.73
N THR A 345 32.09 -2.41 6.89
CA THR A 345 32.74 -2.92 8.10
C THR A 345 32.31 -2.14 9.34
N SER A 346 32.12 -0.83 9.21
CA SER A 346 31.63 0.01 10.31
C SER A 346 30.23 -0.40 10.80
N LEU A 347 29.33 -0.87 9.92
CA LEU A 347 27.99 -1.35 10.30
C LEU A 347 28.01 -2.67 11.06
N HIS A 348 29.04 -3.49 10.91
CA HIS A 348 29.20 -4.71 11.70
C HIS A 348 29.85 -4.48 13.06
N SER A 349 30.31 -3.25 13.32
CA SER A 349 30.93 -2.85 14.59
C SER A 349 29.98 -2.07 15.51
N ILE A 350 28.76 -1.78 15.07
CA ILE A 350 27.77 -1.03 15.87
C ILE A 350 27.16 -1.92 16.96
N PRO A 351 26.69 -1.33 18.08
CA PRO A 351 25.97 -2.06 19.12
C PRO A 351 24.71 -2.77 18.59
N LEU A 352 24.31 -3.86 19.26
CA LEU A 352 23.10 -4.62 18.89
C LEU A 352 21.86 -3.74 18.92
N ASP A 353 21.70 -2.87 19.92
CA ASP A 353 20.55 -1.97 20.05
C ASP A 353 20.42 -1.01 18.85
N GLU A 354 21.56 -0.54 18.32
CA GLU A 354 21.59 0.28 17.11
C GLU A 354 21.17 -0.54 15.88
N SER A 355 21.65 -1.78 15.76
CA SER A 355 21.22 -2.71 14.70
C SER A 355 19.71 -2.97 14.76
N LEU A 356 19.18 -3.24 15.97
CA LEU A 356 17.75 -3.45 16.23
C LEU A 356 16.94 -2.22 15.82
N LYS A 357 17.37 -1.02 16.19
CA LYS A 357 16.72 0.23 15.80
C LYS A 357 16.69 0.40 14.27
N ILE A 358 17.83 0.21 13.59
CA ILE A 358 17.92 0.34 12.12
C ILE A 358 16.90 -0.58 11.43
N VAL A 359 16.84 -1.85 11.84
CA VAL A 359 15.95 -2.83 11.20
C VAL A 359 14.48 -2.58 11.57
N LYS A 360 14.19 -2.20 12.83
CA LYS A 360 12.85 -1.79 13.27
C LYS A 360 12.33 -0.62 12.42
N ASP A 361 13.12 0.43 12.30
CA ASP A 361 12.79 1.64 11.53
C ASP A 361 12.60 1.31 10.04
N PHE A 362 13.46 0.45 9.47
CA PHE A 362 13.31 -0.02 8.10
C PHE A 362 12.00 -0.77 7.87
N LEU A 363 11.60 -1.68 8.79
CA LEU A 363 10.36 -2.45 8.68
C LEU A 363 9.12 -1.55 8.81
N ILE A 364 9.15 -0.54 9.68
CA ILE A 364 8.10 0.49 9.79
C ILE A 364 8.01 1.29 8.48
N ALA A 365 9.15 1.74 7.95
CA ALA A 365 9.19 2.41 6.65
C ALA A 365 8.67 1.53 5.51
N ALA A 366 8.95 0.23 5.53
CA ALA A 366 8.45 -0.73 4.54
C ALA A 366 6.92 -0.88 4.61
N THR A 367 6.31 -0.77 5.80
CA THR A 367 4.85 -0.64 5.94
C THR A 367 4.34 0.63 5.29
N ALA A 368 4.93 1.79 5.61
CA ALA A 368 4.53 3.09 5.05
C ALA A 368 4.73 3.21 3.52
N LYS A 369 5.69 2.49 2.94
CA LYS A 369 5.93 2.44 1.48
C LYS A 369 4.91 1.58 0.72
N ASP A 370 4.18 0.71 1.43
CA ASP A 370 3.29 -0.31 0.83
C ASP A 370 1.81 -0.18 1.25
N CYS A 371 1.47 0.78 2.10
CA CYS A 371 0.10 1.09 2.49
C CYS A 371 -0.69 1.75 1.35
N SER A 372 -2.01 1.82 1.49
CA SER A 372 -2.89 2.64 0.63
C SER A 372 -3.54 3.75 1.45
N LEU A 373 -3.86 4.88 0.81
CA LEU A 373 -4.66 5.98 1.34
C LEU A 373 -6.03 5.93 0.70
N ILE A 374 -7.09 5.93 1.51
CA ILE A 374 -8.47 6.13 1.05
C ILE A 374 -8.92 7.54 1.42
N LEU A 375 -9.38 8.29 0.42
CA LEU A 375 -10.13 9.54 0.58
C LEU A 375 -11.59 9.27 0.21
N CYS A 376 -12.55 9.39 1.13
CA CYS A 376 -13.99 9.37 0.82
C CYS A 376 -14.54 10.79 0.93
N PHE A 377 -15.35 11.15 -0.05
CA PHE A 377 -15.99 12.44 -0.22
C PHE A 377 -17.51 12.28 -0.20
N ARG A 378 -18.19 13.22 0.44
CA ARG A 378 -19.65 13.32 0.42
C ARG A 378 -20.03 14.77 0.13
N PRO A 379 -20.89 15.04 -0.86
CA PRO A 379 -21.43 16.37 -1.08
C PRO A 379 -22.09 16.91 0.19
N ARG A 380 -21.86 18.19 0.50
CA ARG A 380 -22.50 18.87 1.62
C ARG A 380 -23.77 19.57 1.13
N GLU A 381 -24.90 19.28 1.77
CA GLU A 381 -26.15 20.01 1.56
C GLU A 381 -26.25 21.13 2.61
N GLY A 382 -25.97 22.38 2.22
CA GLY A 382 -26.11 23.57 3.09
C GLY A 382 -24.91 23.91 3.99
N GLU A 383 -25.04 24.99 4.76
CA GLU A 383 -24.07 25.43 5.77
C GLU A 383 -24.22 24.62 7.07
N ASP A 384 -24.00 23.31 7.02
CA ASP A 384 -23.93 22.49 8.23
C ASP A 384 -22.61 22.80 8.97
N ALA A 385 -22.67 23.78 9.89
CA ALA A 385 -21.55 24.23 10.71
C ALA A 385 -21.06 23.19 11.75
N GLY A 386 -21.63 21.98 11.76
CA GLY A 386 -21.38 20.94 12.77
C GLY A 386 -20.68 19.67 12.28
N SER A 387 -20.21 19.58 11.02
CA SER A 387 -19.54 18.36 10.53
C SER A 387 -18.18 18.16 11.21
N LEU A 388 -17.99 17.00 11.85
CA LEU A 388 -16.70 16.56 12.45
C LEU A 388 -15.61 16.28 11.40
N TYR A 389 -15.98 16.25 10.13
CA TYR A 389 -15.09 15.93 9.02
C TYR A 389 -14.45 17.19 8.43
N ASN A 390 -13.27 17.01 7.84
CA ASN A 390 -12.66 18.10 7.08
C ASN A 390 -13.56 18.45 5.90
N ASN A 391 -13.57 19.71 5.50
CA ASN A 391 -14.34 20.17 4.37
C ASN A 391 -13.43 20.80 3.32
N ILE A 392 -13.89 20.76 2.08
CA ILE A 392 -13.24 21.43 0.97
C ILE A 392 -14.31 22.12 0.12
N HIS A 393 -14.13 23.42 -0.09
CA HIS A 393 -14.90 24.17 -1.05
C HIS A 393 -14.23 24.06 -2.42
N PHE A 394 -14.96 23.52 -3.39
CA PHE A 394 -14.45 23.23 -4.71
C PHE A 394 -14.98 24.26 -5.71
N GLU A 395 -14.17 25.30 -5.91
CA GLU A 395 -14.56 26.53 -6.64
C GLU A 395 -15.08 26.24 -8.06
N SER A 396 -14.48 25.30 -8.79
CA SER A 396 -14.83 25.04 -10.19
C SER A 396 -16.25 24.52 -10.39
N THR A 397 -16.85 23.87 -9.38
CA THR A 397 -18.25 23.44 -9.43
C THR A 397 -19.13 24.15 -8.40
N LYS A 398 -18.57 25.07 -7.61
CA LYS A 398 -19.24 25.73 -6.48
C LYS A 398 -19.86 24.74 -5.47
N GLN A 399 -19.30 23.53 -5.39
CA GLN A 399 -19.74 22.50 -4.47
C GLN A 399 -18.83 22.46 -3.25
N SER A 400 -19.40 22.09 -2.10
CA SER A 400 -18.62 21.79 -0.90
C SER A 400 -18.70 20.29 -0.61
N PHE A 401 -17.58 19.70 -0.20
CA PHE A 401 -17.50 18.28 0.14
C PHE A 401 -16.96 18.11 1.56
N ASP A 402 -17.62 17.26 2.34
CA ASP A 402 -16.99 16.63 3.49
C ASP A 402 -16.03 15.56 2.98
N TYR A 403 -14.85 15.45 3.58
CA TYR A 403 -13.90 14.38 3.27
C TYR A 403 -13.25 13.78 4.53
N LYS A 404 -12.94 12.48 4.43
CA LYS A 404 -12.09 11.77 5.39
C LYS A 404 -10.93 11.09 4.67
N ALA A 405 -9.79 10.98 5.35
CA ALA A 405 -8.57 10.37 4.86
C ALA A 405 -8.15 9.25 5.82
N CYS A 406 -8.00 8.02 5.33
CA CYS A 406 -7.63 6.86 6.15
C CYS A 406 -6.59 6.00 5.45
N PHE A 407 -5.57 5.56 6.19
CA PHE A 407 -4.59 4.59 5.71
C PHE A 407 -5.07 3.16 5.96
N ILE A 408 -4.86 2.29 4.98
CA ILE A 408 -5.13 0.86 5.03
C ILE A 408 -3.88 0.08 4.60
N ASP A 409 -3.90 -1.25 4.74
CA ASP A 409 -2.77 -2.15 4.43
C ASP A 409 -1.50 -1.85 5.27
N LEU A 410 -1.71 -1.58 6.57
CA LEU A 410 -0.66 -1.22 7.55
C LEU A 410 -0.05 -2.45 8.25
N ASP A 411 0.08 -3.54 7.50
CA ASP A 411 0.44 -4.85 8.05
C ASP A 411 1.91 -4.93 8.47
N LEU A 412 2.16 -5.55 9.62
CA LEU A 412 3.50 -5.82 10.11
C LEU A 412 4.30 -6.67 9.12
N LYS A 413 5.42 -6.11 8.65
CA LYS A 413 6.36 -6.81 7.76
C LYS A 413 7.18 -7.84 8.55
N PRO A 414 7.20 -9.13 8.13
CA PRO A 414 8.04 -10.14 8.77
C PRO A 414 9.52 -9.81 8.68
N LEU A 415 10.29 -10.11 9.72
CA LEU A 415 11.72 -9.81 9.77
C LEU A 415 12.50 -10.50 8.64
N ASN A 416 12.14 -11.73 8.29
CA ASN A 416 12.80 -12.48 7.21
C ASN A 416 12.59 -11.87 5.80
N LYS A 417 11.71 -10.87 5.64
CA LYS A 417 11.59 -10.15 4.38
C LYS A 417 12.78 -9.24 4.07
N MET A 418 13.67 -8.99 5.03
CA MET A 418 14.88 -8.18 4.78
C MET A 418 15.69 -8.74 3.61
N GLU A 419 15.95 -10.05 3.57
CA GLU A 419 16.65 -10.69 2.45
C GLU A 419 15.87 -10.56 1.13
N TYR A 420 14.55 -10.76 1.17
CA TYR A 420 13.70 -10.57 -0.01
C TYR A 420 13.77 -9.13 -0.55
N TYR A 421 13.73 -8.13 0.33
CA TYR A 421 13.82 -6.73 -0.08
C TYR A 421 15.16 -6.42 -0.71
N TYR A 422 16.26 -6.94 -0.14
CA TYR A 422 17.60 -6.77 -0.70
C TYR A 422 17.72 -7.39 -2.09
N GLU A 423 17.30 -8.65 -2.24
CA GLU A 423 17.35 -9.34 -3.54
C GLU A 423 16.46 -8.70 -4.60
N LEU A 424 15.26 -8.25 -4.22
CA LEU A 424 14.37 -7.54 -5.13
C LEU A 424 14.97 -6.21 -5.57
N ASP A 425 15.60 -5.46 -4.66
CA ASP A 425 16.26 -4.20 -4.98
C ASP A 425 17.44 -4.40 -5.94
N LYS A 426 18.32 -5.35 -5.63
CA LYS A 426 19.44 -5.77 -6.49
C LYS A 426 18.97 -6.10 -7.91
N ARG A 427 17.90 -6.90 -8.05
CA ARG A 427 17.32 -7.24 -9.37
C ARG A 427 16.83 -6.02 -10.14
N ILE A 428 16.19 -5.08 -9.47
CA ILE A 428 15.58 -3.90 -10.09
C ILE A 428 16.63 -2.92 -10.56
N VAL A 429 17.62 -2.63 -9.71
CA VAL A 429 18.69 -1.69 -10.02
C VAL A 429 19.60 -2.26 -11.11
N CYS A 430 19.94 -3.55 -11.04
CA CYS A 430 20.71 -4.24 -12.09
C CYS A 430 19.98 -4.18 -13.44
N PHE A 431 18.70 -4.53 -13.48
CA PHE A 431 17.91 -4.51 -14.72
C PHE A 431 17.84 -3.10 -15.32
N TYR A 432 17.48 -2.10 -14.51
CA TYR A 432 17.34 -0.73 -14.98
C TYR A 432 18.68 -0.15 -15.48
N THR A 433 19.78 -0.41 -14.75
CA THR A 433 21.12 0.05 -15.17
C THR A 433 21.56 -0.60 -16.48
N GLN A 434 21.27 -1.88 -16.70
CA GLN A 434 21.56 -2.57 -17.96
C GLN A 434 20.74 -1.99 -19.11
N MET A 435 19.44 -1.74 -18.89
CA MET A 435 18.55 -1.12 -19.87
C MET A 435 19.07 0.25 -20.32
N MET A 436 19.41 1.14 -19.38
CA MET A 436 19.96 2.47 -19.69
C MET A 436 21.27 2.41 -20.49
N LYS A 437 22.16 1.45 -20.16
CA LYS A 437 23.41 1.25 -20.91
C LYS A 437 23.17 0.80 -22.35
N MET A 438 22.13 0.00 -22.60
CA MET A 438 21.77 -0.44 -23.95
C MET A 438 21.18 0.70 -24.78
N GLU A 439 20.32 1.53 -24.19
CA GLU A 439 19.74 2.72 -24.84
C GLU A 439 20.83 3.74 -25.20
N ASP A 440 21.72 4.07 -24.26
CA ASP A 440 22.87 4.95 -24.52
C ASP A 440 23.80 4.41 -25.62
N GLY A 441 23.99 3.08 -25.65
CA GLY A 441 24.80 2.40 -26.67
C GLY A 441 24.16 2.47 -28.05
N ALA A 442 22.84 2.28 -28.13
CA ALA A 442 22.07 2.38 -29.36
C ALA A 442 22.05 3.82 -29.90
N ASP A 443 21.87 4.82 -29.03
CA ASP A 443 21.92 6.23 -29.40
C ASP A 443 23.30 6.66 -29.90
N LYS A 444 24.37 6.19 -29.25
CA LYS A 444 25.74 6.43 -29.71
C LYS A 444 26.02 5.74 -31.05
N ALA A 445 25.52 4.52 -31.27
CA ALA A 445 25.65 3.82 -32.54
C ALA A 445 24.86 4.51 -33.67
N PHE A 446 23.64 4.98 -33.38
CA PHE A 446 22.81 5.73 -34.32
C PHE A 446 23.45 7.06 -34.72
N ARG A 447 23.98 7.83 -33.75
CA ARG A 447 24.75 9.05 -34.03
C ARG A 447 25.99 8.75 -34.87
N ARG A 448 26.74 7.68 -34.56
CA ARG A 448 27.95 7.31 -35.31
C ARG A 448 27.65 6.91 -36.77
N ASN A 449 26.52 6.25 -37.03
CA ASN A 449 26.09 5.91 -38.39
C ASN A 449 25.60 7.13 -39.19
N ASN A 450 24.95 8.12 -38.55
CA ASN A 450 24.48 9.33 -39.23
C ASN A 450 25.60 10.35 -39.50
N TYR A 451 26.66 10.38 -38.70
CA TYR A 451 27.85 11.21 -38.99
C TYR A 451 28.89 10.49 -39.87
N GLY A 452 28.82 9.16 -39.98
CA GLY A 452 29.68 8.35 -40.86
C GLY A 452 29.27 8.37 -42.34
N SER A 453 28.06 8.80 -42.66
CA SER A 453 27.54 8.91 -44.04
C SER A 453 27.71 10.29 -44.68
N ILE A 454 28.15 11.31 -43.93
CA ILE A 454 28.40 12.67 -44.43
C ILE A 454 29.87 12.87 -44.86
N LEU A 455 30.72 11.85 -44.68
CA LEU A 455 32.15 11.89 -45.02
C LEU A 455 32.58 10.77 -45.99
N ARG A 456 31.71 10.35 -46.92
CA ARG A 456 32.09 9.49 -48.04
C ARG A 456 31.59 10.03 -49.37
#